data_AF-A0A447JIQ9-F1
#
_entry.id   AF-A0A447JIQ9-F1
#
_cell.length_a   1.000
_cell.length_b   1.000
_cell.length_c   1.000
_cell.angle_alpha   90.00
_cell.angle_beta   90.00
_cell.angle_gamma   90.00
#
_symmetry.space_group_name_H-M   'P 1'
#
loop_
_entity.id
_entity.type
_entity.pdbx_description
1 polymer ?
#
loop_
_entity_poly.entity_id
_entity_poly.type
_entity_poly.pdbx_seq_one_letter_code
_entity_poly.pdbx_strand_id
1 'polypeptide(L)'
;MLRDGAAGIFLAANTFPKSRETRAPLVEELYRFRDRLPEKLRYLADAPQQDPEGNKTVVRFSRKTKQQYVAAEKDGKATGWSAFFVDGKWVEGKK
;
A
#
# COMPACT_ATOMS: atom_id res chain seq x y z
N MET A 1 -9.93 1.91 9.94
CA MET A 1 -9.37 3.27 10.02
C MET A 1 -7.93 3.26 9.56
N LEU A 2 -7.54 4.25 8.74
CA LEU A 2 -6.14 4.43 8.34
C LEU A 2 -5.35 4.99 9.53
N ARG A 3 -4.25 4.33 9.88
CA ARG A 3 -3.31 4.76 10.92
C ARG A 3 -1.88 4.72 10.39
N ASP A 4 -1.04 5.54 11.01
CA ASP A 4 0.40 5.62 10.77
C ASP A 4 1.13 4.94 11.93
N GLY A 5 2.20 4.21 11.65
CA GLY A 5 3.05 3.59 12.67
C GLY A 5 4.48 3.37 12.17
N ALA A 6 5.30 2.71 12.99
CA ALA A 6 6.74 2.55 12.72
C ALA A 6 7.10 1.83 11.41
N ALA A 7 6.15 1.08 10.84
CA ALA A 7 6.28 0.39 9.55
C ALA A 7 5.39 1.02 8.47
N GLY A 8 5.11 2.32 8.55
CA GLY A 8 4.29 3.04 7.59
C GLY A 8 2.79 3.00 7.91
N ILE A 9 1.96 3.14 6.88
CA ILE A 9 0.50 3.22 7.00
C ILE A 9 -0.16 1.84 6.99
N PHE A 10 -1.21 1.68 7.79
CA PHE A 10 -2.01 0.46 7.84
C PHE A 10 -3.48 0.77 8.14
N LEU A 11 -4.37 -0.11 7.69
CA LEU A 11 -5.77 -0.09 8.07
C LEU A 11 -5.96 -0.92 9.33
N ALA A 12 -6.44 -0.30 10.39
CA ALA A 12 -6.82 -0.96 11.65
C ALA A 12 -8.34 -1.12 11.76
N ALA A 13 -8.80 -2.13 12.50
CA ALA A 13 -10.20 -2.26 12.90
C ALA A 13 -10.68 -1.03 13.71
N ASN A 14 -11.99 -0.72 13.66
CA ASN A 14 -12.56 0.40 14.42
C ASN A 14 -12.42 0.19 15.94
N THR A 15 -12.50 -1.06 16.41
CA THR A 15 -12.37 -1.47 17.82
C THR A 15 -10.94 -1.52 18.33
N PHE A 16 -9.96 -0.97 17.61
CA PHE A 16 -8.58 -0.86 18.08
C PHE A 16 -8.51 0.05 19.33
N PRO A 17 -7.79 -0.32 20.41
CA PRO A 17 -6.77 -1.38 20.51
C PRO A 17 -7.27 -2.77 20.95
N LYS A 18 -8.58 -2.95 21.17
CA LYS A 18 -9.18 -4.23 21.62
C LYS A 18 -9.05 -5.32 20.55
N SER A 19 -9.32 -4.99 19.29
CA SER A 19 -9.00 -5.84 18.13
C SER A 19 -7.75 -5.29 17.45
N ARG A 20 -6.68 -6.10 17.41
CA ARG A 20 -5.39 -5.73 16.80
C ARG A 20 -5.24 -6.21 15.35
N GLU A 21 -6.37 -6.48 14.70
CA GLU A 21 -6.39 -6.81 13.27
C GLU A 21 -5.99 -5.58 12.46
N THR A 22 -4.89 -5.72 11.74
CA THR A 22 -4.34 -4.69 10.86
C THR A 22 -4.08 -5.30 9.50
N ARG A 23 -4.35 -4.53 8.45
CA ARG A 23 -4.07 -4.93 7.06
C ARG A 23 -3.42 -3.78 6.31
N ALA A 24 -2.67 -4.12 5.27
CA ALA A 24 -2.18 -3.13 4.30
C ALA A 24 -3.37 -2.51 3.55
N PRO A 25 -3.40 -1.19 3.32
CA PRO A 25 -4.39 -0.59 2.44
C PRO A 25 -4.16 -1.01 0.99
N LEU A 26 -5.25 -1.24 0.27
CA LEU A 26 -5.20 -1.40 -1.18
C LEU A 26 -5.01 -0.03 -1.83
N VAL A 27 -4.25 0.01 -2.92
CA VAL A 27 -4.04 1.25 -3.69
C VAL A 27 -5.37 1.73 -4.29
N GLU A 28 -6.22 0.81 -4.74
CA GLU A 28 -7.60 1.10 -5.17
C GLU A 28 -8.41 1.85 -4.10
N GLU A 29 -8.30 1.41 -2.84
CA GLU A 29 -9.00 2.06 -1.73
C GLU A 29 -8.42 3.45 -1.48
N LEU A 30 -7.09 3.60 -1.50
CA LEU A 30 -6.43 4.89 -1.35
C LEU A 30 -6.84 5.86 -2.46
N TYR A 31 -6.91 5.40 -3.69
CA TYR A 31 -7.38 6.20 -4.82
C TYR A 31 -8.82 6.69 -4.63
N ARG A 32 -9.73 5.80 -4.19
CA ARG A 32 -11.13 6.18 -3.90
C ARG A 32 -11.24 7.24 -2.81
N PHE A 33 -10.34 7.23 -1.83
CA PHE A 33 -10.30 8.19 -0.73
C PHE A 33 -9.22 9.25 -0.90
N ARG A 34 -8.70 9.47 -2.12
CA ARG A 34 -7.61 10.42 -2.41
C ARG A 34 -7.89 11.83 -1.92
N ASP A 35 -9.14 12.26 -1.98
CA ASP A 35 -9.56 13.59 -1.54
C ASP A 35 -9.44 13.77 -0.01
N ARG A 36 -9.67 12.68 0.75
CA ARG A 36 -9.55 12.65 2.22
C ARG A 36 -8.15 12.26 2.69
N LEU A 37 -7.27 11.86 1.78
CA LEU A 37 -5.91 11.47 2.11
C LEU A 37 -5.04 12.70 2.35
N PRO A 38 -4.14 12.66 3.34
CA PRO A 38 -3.11 13.68 3.53
C PRO A 38 -2.25 13.81 2.27
N GLU A 39 -1.75 15.01 1.97
CA GLU A 39 -0.92 15.27 0.78
C GLU A 39 0.30 14.36 0.73
N LYS A 40 0.91 14.10 1.89
CA LYS A 40 2.05 13.18 2.03
C LYS A 40 1.76 11.74 1.60
N LEU A 41 0.49 11.31 1.50
CA LEU A 41 0.10 9.95 1.09
C LEU A 41 -0.52 9.91 -0.31
N ARG A 42 -0.75 11.06 -0.96
CA ARG A 42 -1.36 11.11 -2.29
C ARG A 42 -0.52 10.40 -3.34
N TYR A 43 0.80 10.36 -3.17
CA TYR A 43 1.69 9.61 -4.08
C TYR A 43 1.41 8.10 -4.05
N LEU A 44 0.94 7.55 -2.93
CA LEU A 44 0.54 6.15 -2.82
C LEU A 44 -0.77 5.87 -3.56
N ALA A 45 -1.67 6.84 -3.61
CA ALA A 45 -2.90 6.74 -4.39
C ALA A 45 -2.61 6.82 -5.91
N ASP A 46 -1.48 7.39 -6.29
CA ASP A 46 -0.99 7.47 -7.68
C ASP A 46 -0.27 6.18 -8.12
N ALA A 47 -0.05 5.25 -7.19
CA ALA A 47 0.59 4.00 -7.50
C ALA A 47 -0.28 3.16 -8.46
N PRO A 48 0.35 2.26 -9.25
CA PRO A 48 -0.39 1.27 -10.02
C PRO A 48 -1.33 0.47 -9.12
N GLN A 49 -2.63 0.54 -9.39
CA GLN A 49 -3.68 -0.12 -8.61
C GLN A 49 -3.76 -1.63 -8.88
N GLN A 50 -3.31 -2.03 -10.06
CA GLN A 50 -3.32 -3.39 -10.54
C GLN A 50 -2.00 -3.67 -11.23
N ASP A 51 -1.56 -4.93 -11.16
CA ASP A 51 -0.44 -5.43 -11.96
C ASP A 51 -0.89 -5.69 -13.42
N PRO A 52 0.04 -5.92 -14.37
CA PRO A 52 -0.28 -6.28 -15.75
C PRO A 52 -1.17 -7.54 -15.90
N GLU A 53 -1.20 -8.44 -14.91
CA GLU A 53 -2.11 -9.59 -14.85
C GLU A 53 -3.49 -9.27 -14.23
N GLY A 54 -3.76 -8.02 -13.85
CA GLY A 54 -5.02 -7.56 -13.26
C GLY A 54 -5.17 -7.84 -11.76
N ASN A 55 -4.10 -8.20 -11.05
CA ASN A 55 -4.16 -8.43 -9.62
C ASN A 55 -4.03 -7.12 -8.85
N LYS A 56 -4.82 -6.96 -7.78
CA LYS A 56 -4.83 -5.73 -6.98
C LYS A 56 -3.52 -5.52 -6.24
N THR A 57 -3.11 -4.27 -6.11
CA THR A 57 -1.89 -3.90 -5.39
C THR A 57 -2.20 -3.39 -3.99
N VAL A 58 -1.37 -3.81 -3.05
CA VAL A 58 -1.39 -3.40 -1.65
C VAL A 58 -0.15 -2.57 -1.33
N VAL A 59 -0.31 -1.56 -0.47
CA VAL A 59 0.84 -0.78 0.04
C VAL A 59 1.53 -1.56 1.14
N ARG A 60 2.81 -1.84 0.94
CA ARG A 60 3.70 -2.50 1.89
C ARG A 60 4.82 -1.53 2.30
N PHE A 61 5.56 -1.91 3.33
CA PHE A 61 6.70 -1.15 3.83
C PHE A 61 7.94 -2.02 3.90
N SER A 62 9.00 -1.57 3.25
CA SER A 62 10.30 -2.24 3.24
C SER A 62 11.08 -1.79 4.46
N ARG A 63 11.37 -2.71 5.38
CA ARG A 63 12.22 -2.40 6.55
C ARG A 63 13.68 -2.16 6.16
N LYS A 64 14.14 -2.77 5.07
CA LYS A 64 15.53 -2.65 4.59
C LYS A 64 15.83 -1.24 4.09
N THR A 65 14.92 -0.69 3.30
CA THR A 65 15.06 0.63 2.70
C THR A 65 14.23 1.71 3.42
N LYS A 66 13.48 1.31 4.45
CA LYS A 66 12.57 2.17 5.24
C LYS A 66 11.61 2.99 4.38
N GLN A 67 11.18 2.43 3.25
CA GLN A 67 10.30 3.09 2.29
C GLN A 67 9.03 2.28 2.02
N GLN A 68 8.00 2.96 1.56
CA GLN A 68 6.77 2.32 1.09
C GLN A 68 6.95 1.81 -0.35
N TYR A 69 6.37 0.65 -0.62
CA TYR A 69 6.35 0.04 -1.94
C TYR A 69 5.00 -0.63 -2.14
N VAL A 70 4.57 -0.81 -3.38
CA VAL A 70 3.35 -1.55 -3.68
C VAL A 70 3.71 -2.96 -4.13
N ALA A 71 2.87 -3.91 -3.76
CA ALA A 71 3.01 -5.30 -4.19
C ALA A 71 1.64 -5.82 -4.63
N ALA A 72 1.61 -6.61 -5.69
CA ALA A 72 0.38 -7.23 -6.13
C ALA A 72 0.09 -8.48 -5.30
N GLU A 73 -1.18 -8.64 -4.93
CA GLU A 73 -1.67 -9.75 -4.13
C GLU A 73 -2.90 -10.34 -4.80
N LYS A 74 -2.92 -11.67 -4.91
CA LYS A 74 -4.02 -12.46 -5.43
C LYS A 74 -4.42 -13.47 -4.37
N ASP A 75 -5.66 -13.39 -3.90
CA ASP A 75 -6.22 -14.34 -2.93
C ASP A 75 -5.37 -14.47 -1.64
N GLY A 76 -4.85 -13.34 -1.13
CA GLY A 76 -3.98 -13.31 0.05
C GLY A 76 -2.52 -13.75 -0.19
N LYS A 77 -2.14 -14.07 -1.44
CA LYS A 77 -0.77 -14.45 -1.83
C LYS A 77 -0.14 -13.38 -2.70
N ALA A 78 1.09 -13.01 -2.39
CA ALA A 78 1.86 -12.10 -3.25
C ALA A 78 2.11 -12.75 -4.62
N THR A 79 1.84 -12.03 -5.70
CA THR A 79 2.02 -12.55 -7.07
C THR A 79 3.47 -12.49 -7.55
N GLY A 80 4.34 -11.78 -6.81
CA GLY A 80 5.74 -11.56 -7.18
C GLY A 80 5.98 -10.22 -7.89
N TRP A 81 4.92 -9.52 -8.29
CA TRP A 81 5.01 -8.16 -8.81
C TRP A 81 5.10 -7.16 -7.65
N SER A 82 6.01 -6.20 -7.77
CA SER A 82 6.14 -5.08 -6.84
C SER A 82 6.55 -3.82 -7.58
N ALA A 83 6.27 -2.65 -7.01
CA ALA A 83 6.80 -1.39 -7.52
C ALA A 83 7.23 -0.49 -6.37
N PHE A 84 8.32 0.25 -6.60
CA PHE A 84 8.93 1.16 -5.63
C PHE A 84 8.78 2.58 -6.13
N PHE A 85 8.50 3.51 -5.21
CA PHE A 85 8.50 4.93 -5.53
C PHE A 85 9.94 5.45 -5.41
N VAL A 86 10.56 5.77 -6.56
CA VAL A 86 11.95 6.24 -6.66
C VAL A 86 11.96 7.49 -7.53
N ASP A 87 12.58 8.56 -7.03
CA ASP A 87 12.74 9.83 -7.77
C ASP A 87 11.41 10.44 -8.29
N GLY A 88 10.34 10.32 -7.49
CA GLY A 88 9.01 10.82 -7.87
C GLY A 88 8.26 9.94 -8.87
N LYS A 89 8.80 8.77 -9.23
CA LYS A 89 8.19 7.83 -10.18
C LYS A 89 8.04 6.44 -9.59
N TRP A 90 6.99 5.74 -10.03
CA TRP A 90 6.79 4.33 -9.71
C TRP A 90 7.64 3.47 -10.65
N VAL A 91 8.57 2.73 -10.08
CA VAL A 91 9.45 1.79 -10.79
C VAL A 91 9.03 0.38 -10.45
N GLU A 92 8.62 -0.38 -11.45
CA GLU A 92 8.24 -1.77 -11.30
C GLU A 92 9.48 -2.63 -11.04
N GLY A 93 9.48 -3.36 -9.93
CA GLY A 93 10.45 -4.38 -9.60
C GLY A 93 9.78 -5.75 -9.67
N LYS A 94 10.08 -6.51 -10.72
CA LYS A 94 9.75 -7.94 -10.77
C LYS A 94 10.76 -8.66 -9.89
N LYS A 95 10.29 -9.31 -8.83
CA LYS A 95 11.15 -10.11 -7.95
C LYS A 95 11.32 -11.52 -8.49
#